data_AF-A0A949GS82-F1
#
_entry.id   AF-A0A949GS82-F1
#
_cell.length_a   1.000
_cell.length_b   1.000
_cell.length_c   1.000
_cell.angle_alpha   90.00
_cell.angle_beta   90.00
_cell.angle_gamma   90.00
#
_symmetry.space_group_name_H-M   'P 1'
#
loop_
_entity.id
_entity.type
_entity.pdbx_description
1 polymer ?
#
loop_
_entity_poly.entity_id
_entity_poly.type
_entity_poly.pdbx_seq_one_letter_code
_entity_poly.pdbx_strand_id
1 'polypeptide(L)'
;MPAELLVLVVLPALLALAAGWDLGSYTIPNVLQGALIAAFVVFVFVAGMTPGMVGDHLLAGFLGLIVGFILFALGYIGGGDAKLFACVVLWLGFRDLVSYALAASLLGGALTLVLLGLRRLPLPAALARQNWLLRLHDERSGIPYGAALAAGAFVILPQTEIFRLAAGL
;
A
#
# COMPACT_ATOMS: atom_id res chain seq x y z
N MET A 1 13.82 -3.31 19.65
CA MET A 1 15.00 -2.70 18.96
C MET A 1 14.54 -1.64 17.95
N PRO A 2 15.38 -0.67 17.52
CA PRO A 2 14.94 0.39 16.58
C PRO A 2 14.41 -0.12 15.23
N ALA A 3 14.81 -1.30 14.77
CA ALA A 3 14.24 -1.96 13.58
C ALA A 3 12.78 -2.39 13.78
N GLU A 4 12.41 -2.92 14.96
CA GLU A 4 11.03 -3.29 15.31
C GLU A 4 10.11 -2.07 15.27
N LEU A 5 10.57 -0.91 15.76
CA LEU A 5 9.78 0.33 15.73
C LEU A 5 9.42 0.70 14.29
N LEU A 6 10.38 0.56 13.38
CA LEU A 6 10.17 0.88 11.96
C LEU A 6 9.14 -0.06 11.32
N VAL A 7 9.23 -1.37 11.59
CA VAL A 7 8.37 -2.38 10.95
C VAL A 7 7.00 -2.50 11.61
N LEU A 8 6.89 -2.37 12.94
CA LEU A 8 5.65 -2.58 13.67
C LEU A 8 4.84 -1.30 13.88
N VAL A 9 5.48 -0.13 13.80
CA VAL A 9 4.82 1.15 14.07
C VAL A 9 4.89 2.07 12.87
N VAL A 10 6.11 2.41 12.40
CA VAL A 10 6.26 3.44 11.36
C VAL A 10 5.68 2.99 10.02
N LEU A 11 6.05 1.80 9.54
CA LEU A 11 5.54 1.26 8.29
C LEU A 11 4.00 1.12 8.33
N PRO A 12 3.38 0.46 9.35
CA PRO A 12 1.94 0.37 9.43
C PRO A 12 1.23 1.73 9.55
N ALA A 13 1.79 2.67 10.31
CA ALA A 13 1.23 4.01 10.44
C ALA A 13 1.24 4.76 9.09
N LEU A 14 2.34 4.71 8.35
CA LEU A 14 2.43 5.35 7.03
C LEU A 14 1.47 4.73 6.01
N LEU A 15 1.33 3.40 6.01
CA LEU A 15 0.37 2.69 5.15
C LEU A 15 -1.08 2.98 5.55
N ALA A 16 -1.39 3.06 6.84
CA ALA A 16 -2.72 3.43 7.31
C ALA A 16 -3.07 4.88 6.96
N LEU A 17 -2.10 5.80 7.06
CA LEU A 17 -2.25 7.18 6.61
C LEU A 17 -2.49 7.24 5.09
N ALA A 18 -1.74 6.46 4.30
CA ALA A 18 -1.94 6.39 2.86
C ALA A 18 -3.33 5.87 2.50
N ALA A 19 -3.79 4.80 3.16
CA ALA A 19 -5.14 4.26 3.00
C ALA A 19 -6.23 5.28 3.40
N GLY A 20 -6.03 6.01 4.49
CA GLY A 20 -6.97 7.05 4.92
C GLY A 20 -7.08 8.22 3.93
N TRP A 21 -5.94 8.67 3.41
CA TRP A 21 -5.90 9.71 2.36
C TRP A 21 -6.56 9.23 1.07
N ASP A 22 -6.32 7.98 0.69
CA ASP A 22 -6.90 7.37 -0.49
C ASP A 22 -8.44 7.27 -0.38
N LEU A 23 -8.96 6.74 0.74
CA LEU A 23 -10.41 6.66 0.99
C LEU A 23 -11.09 8.03 1.10
N GLY A 24 -10.42 9.02 1.70
CA GLY A 24 -11.00 10.34 1.94
C GLY A 24 -10.95 11.29 0.75
N SER A 25 -9.89 11.17 -0.07
CA SER A 25 -9.54 12.17 -1.08
C SER A 25 -9.19 11.59 -2.46
N TYR A 26 -9.13 10.27 -2.62
CA TYR A 26 -8.69 9.61 -3.86
C TYR A 26 -7.28 10.03 -4.31
N THR A 27 -6.50 10.54 -3.37
CA THR A 27 -5.16 11.08 -3.62
C THR A 27 -4.26 10.66 -2.47
N ILE A 28 -3.13 10.05 -2.80
CA ILE A 28 -2.09 9.70 -1.83
C ILE A 28 -0.97 10.74 -1.95
N PRO A 29 -0.76 11.61 -0.94
CA PRO A 29 0.25 12.67 -0.99
C PRO A 29 1.67 12.11 -1.15
N ASN A 30 2.45 12.62 -2.12
CA ASN A 30 3.83 12.18 -2.41
C ASN A 30 4.76 12.14 -1.17
N VAL A 31 4.47 12.97 -0.15
CA VAL A 31 5.21 12.98 1.12
C VAL A 31 5.14 11.63 1.85
N LEU A 32 4.05 10.87 1.71
CA LEU A 32 3.91 9.55 2.33
C LEU A 32 4.81 8.52 1.64
N GLN A 33 4.91 8.55 0.32
CA GLN A 33 5.85 7.71 -0.42
C GLN A 33 7.31 8.08 -0.10
N GLY A 34 7.61 9.38 -0.02
CA GLY A 34 8.91 9.85 0.44
C GLY A 34 9.25 9.37 1.85
N ALA A 35 8.29 9.42 2.78
CA ALA A 35 8.45 8.93 4.14
C ALA A 35 8.65 7.40 4.20
N LEU A 36 7.92 6.64 3.38
CA LEU A 36 8.10 5.17 3.28
C LEU A 36 9.50 4.82 2.79
N ILE A 37 10.02 5.52 1.78
CA ILE A 37 11.38 5.31 1.27
C ILE A 37 12.42 5.73 2.30
N ALA A 38 12.26 6.89 2.95
CA ALA A 38 13.17 7.35 4.00
C ALA A 38 13.24 6.37 5.18
N ALA A 39 12.08 5.87 5.63
CA ALA A 39 12.00 4.87 6.68
C ALA A 39 12.66 3.53 6.26
N PHE A 40 12.54 3.12 5.00
CA PHE A 40 13.23 1.95 4.47
C PHE A 40 14.75 2.13 4.50
N VAL A 41 15.26 3.30 4.10
CA VAL A 41 16.70 3.60 4.15
C VAL A 41 17.22 3.50 5.59
N VAL A 42 16.50 4.06 6.57
CA VAL A 42 16.87 3.92 7.99
C VAL A 42 16.83 2.45 8.41
N PHE A 43 15.80 1.70 8.00
CA PHE A 43 15.67 0.28 8.31
C PHE A 43 16.85 -0.55 7.79
N VAL A 44 17.32 -0.30 6.57
CA VAL A 44 18.49 -0.97 5.97
C VAL A 44 19.72 -0.89 6.90
N PHE A 45 20.02 0.29 7.43
CA PHE A 45 21.18 0.48 8.31
C PHE A 45 20.97 -0.16 9.68
N VAL A 46 19.79 0.01 10.25
CA VAL A 46 19.50 -0.43 11.62
C VAL A 46 19.31 -1.94 11.72
N ALA A 47 18.76 -2.58 10.68
CA ALA A 47 18.59 -4.02 10.59
C ALA A 47 19.86 -4.74 10.12
N GLY A 48 20.93 -4.02 9.77
CA GLY A 48 22.19 -4.61 9.32
C GLY A 48 22.05 -5.42 8.02
N MET A 49 21.20 -4.97 7.09
CA MET A 49 20.95 -5.71 5.85
C MET A 49 22.23 -5.81 5.01
N THR A 50 22.50 -7.00 4.47
CA THR A 50 23.64 -7.21 3.57
C THR A 50 23.44 -6.44 2.25
N PRO A 51 24.52 -6.04 1.55
CA PRO A 51 24.38 -5.35 0.26
C PRO A 51 23.56 -6.12 -0.78
N GLY A 52 23.64 -7.45 -0.79
CA GLY A 52 22.83 -8.30 -1.68
C GLY A 52 21.34 -8.15 -1.40
N MET A 53 20.94 -8.23 -0.13
CA MET A 53 19.54 -8.04 0.27
C MET A 53 19.03 -6.65 -0.08
N VAL A 54 19.84 -5.61 0.16
CA VAL A 54 19.47 -4.24 -0.23
C VAL A 54 19.26 -4.15 -1.74
N GLY A 55 20.14 -4.76 -2.53
CA GLY A 55 20.01 -4.85 -3.99
C GLY A 55 18.70 -5.52 -4.43
N ASP A 56 18.33 -6.63 -3.81
CA ASP A 56 17.09 -7.36 -4.11
C ASP A 56 15.85 -6.53 -3.81
N HIS A 57 15.83 -5.82 -2.68
CA HIS A 57 14.73 -4.93 -2.32
C HIS A 57 14.60 -3.73 -3.27
N LEU A 58 15.73 -3.10 -3.62
CA LEU A 58 15.74 -2.00 -4.58
C LEU A 58 15.25 -2.44 -5.97
N LEU A 59 15.69 -3.60 -6.43
CA LEU A 59 15.25 -4.17 -7.70
C LEU A 59 13.76 -4.54 -7.66
N ALA A 60 13.29 -5.13 -6.57
CA ALA A 60 11.88 -5.42 -6.37
C ALA A 60 11.04 -4.13 -6.43
N GLY A 61 11.41 -3.10 -5.68
CA GLY A 61 10.73 -1.81 -5.68
C GLY A 61 10.71 -1.15 -7.05
N PHE A 62 11.82 -1.23 -7.80
CA PHE A 62 11.92 -0.71 -9.16
C PHE A 62 11.00 -1.46 -10.14
N LEU A 63 10.97 -2.80 -10.08
CA LEU A 63 10.04 -3.59 -10.89
C LEU A 63 8.58 -3.33 -10.48
N GLY A 64 8.32 -3.16 -9.19
CA GLY A 64 7.02 -2.75 -8.66
C GLY A 64 6.58 -1.40 -9.24
N LEU A 65 7.51 -0.44 -9.38
CA LEU A 65 7.26 0.84 -10.04
C LEU A 65 6.96 0.69 -11.52
N ILE A 66 7.71 -0.14 -12.25
CA ILE A 66 7.44 -0.41 -13.67
C ILE A 66 6.03 -1.00 -13.85
N VAL A 67 5.70 -2.04 -13.09
CA VAL A 67 4.39 -2.69 -13.14
C VAL A 67 3.28 -1.70 -12.78
N GLY A 68 3.43 -0.98 -11.67
CA GLY A 68 2.47 0.04 -11.24
C GLY A 68 2.29 1.15 -12.28
N PHE A 69 3.38 1.62 -12.89
CA PHE A 69 3.35 2.64 -13.94
C PHE A 69 2.63 2.14 -15.20
N ILE A 70 2.86 0.89 -15.62
CA ILE A 70 2.13 0.29 -16.75
C ILE A 70 0.63 0.24 -16.46
N LEU A 71 0.23 -0.22 -15.27
CA LEU A 71 -1.18 -0.27 -14.87
C LEU A 71 -1.82 1.13 -14.81
N PHE A 72 -1.07 2.12 -14.33
CA PHE A 72 -1.50 3.53 -14.35
C PHE A 72 -1.65 4.08 -15.77
N ALA A 73 -0.68 3.83 -16.65
CA ALA A 73 -0.71 4.28 -18.04
C ALA A 73 -1.86 3.65 -18.84
N LEU A 74 -2.26 2.42 -18.50
CA LEU A 74 -3.43 1.74 -19.05
C LEU A 74 -4.76 2.21 -18.41
N GLY A 75 -4.71 3.03 -17.37
CA GLY A 75 -5.90 3.57 -16.67
C GLY A 75 -6.56 2.59 -15.69
N TYR A 76 -5.89 1.51 -15.29
CA TYR A 76 -6.46 0.52 -14.36
C TYR A 76 -6.37 0.94 -12.89
N ILE A 77 -5.33 1.68 -12.52
CA ILE A 77 -5.10 2.15 -11.14
C ILE A 77 -4.70 3.63 -11.13
N GLY A 78 -4.83 4.28 -9.97
CA GLY A 78 -4.36 5.66 -9.80
C GLY A 78 -2.84 5.76 -9.72
N GLY A 79 -2.30 6.95 -10.03
CA GLY A 79 -0.85 7.20 -9.89
C GLY A 79 -0.37 7.13 -8.43
N GLY A 80 -1.26 7.41 -7.47
CA GLY A 80 -0.99 7.22 -6.04
C GLY A 80 -0.78 5.74 -5.70
N ASP A 81 -1.70 4.89 -6.15
CA ASP A 81 -1.67 3.44 -5.95
C ASP A 81 -0.42 2.81 -6.55
N ALA A 82 -0.07 3.21 -7.79
CA ALA A 82 1.13 2.73 -8.47
C ALA A 82 2.40 3.00 -7.66
N LYS A 83 2.54 4.22 -7.12
CA LYS A 83 3.69 4.59 -6.28
C LYS A 83 3.66 3.91 -4.93
N LEU A 84 2.48 3.77 -4.32
CA LEU A 84 2.34 3.06 -3.03
C LEU A 84 2.71 1.59 -3.18
N PHE A 85 2.24 0.93 -4.24
CA PHE A 85 2.60 -0.45 -4.57
C PHE A 85 4.12 -0.60 -4.69
N ALA A 86 4.79 0.28 -5.43
CA ALA A 86 6.25 0.29 -5.54
C ALA A 86 6.95 0.42 -4.18
N CYS A 87 6.45 1.30 -3.30
CA CYS A 87 7.01 1.46 -1.95
C CYS A 87 6.80 0.21 -1.09
N VAL A 88 5.63 -0.43 -1.15
CA VAL A 88 5.40 -1.67 -0.39
C VAL A 88 6.28 -2.80 -0.93
N VAL A 89 6.40 -2.93 -2.25
CA VAL A 89 7.29 -3.95 -2.85
C VAL A 89 8.76 -3.69 -2.51
N LEU A 90 9.20 -2.43 -2.45
CA LEU A 90 10.53 -2.07 -1.95
C LEU A 90 10.75 -2.59 -0.52
N TRP A 91 9.79 -2.41 0.37
CA TRP A 91 9.86 -2.92 1.74
C TRP A 91 9.88 -4.43 1.80
N LEU A 92 9.06 -5.11 1.00
CA LEU A 92 8.88 -6.56 1.07
C LEU A 92 9.95 -7.37 0.33
N GLY A 93 10.59 -6.77 -0.68
CA GLY A 93 11.53 -7.48 -1.55
C GLY A 93 10.85 -8.57 -2.38
N PHE A 94 11.66 -9.38 -3.07
CA PHE A 94 11.14 -10.47 -3.91
C PHE A 94 10.53 -11.62 -3.12
N ARG A 95 11.04 -11.86 -1.92
CA ARG A 95 10.68 -13.03 -1.11
C ARG A 95 9.19 -13.05 -0.76
N ASP A 96 8.64 -11.88 -0.46
CA ASP A 96 7.24 -11.74 -0.02
C ASP A 96 6.33 -11.15 -1.11
N LEU A 97 6.88 -10.80 -2.28
CA LEU A 97 6.16 -10.15 -3.38
C LEU A 97 4.93 -10.93 -3.86
N VAL A 98 5.06 -12.24 -4.07
CA VAL A 98 3.95 -13.07 -4.59
C VAL A 98 2.83 -13.14 -3.56
N SER A 99 3.16 -13.43 -2.30
CA SER A 99 2.20 -13.47 -1.19
C SER A 99 1.50 -12.12 -1.02
N TYR A 100 2.24 -11.03 -1.13
CA TYR A 100 1.69 -9.67 -1.11
C TYR A 100 0.74 -9.41 -2.27
N ALA A 101 1.16 -9.69 -3.50
CA ALA A 101 0.37 -9.43 -4.70
C ALA A 101 -0.94 -10.23 -4.66
N LEU A 102 -0.91 -11.47 -4.18
CA LEU A 102 -2.12 -12.27 -3.96
C LEU A 102 -3.02 -11.66 -2.88
N ALA A 103 -2.48 -11.31 -1.71
CA ALA A 103 -3.26 -10.70 -0.64
C ALA A 103 -3.90 -9.37 -1.08
N ALA A 104 -3.10 -8.49 -1.69
CA ALA A 104 -3.53 -7.19 -2.17
C ALA A 104 -4.55 -7.30 -3.32
N SER A 105 -4.38 -8.23 -4.25
CA SER A 105 -5.34 -8.43 -5.35
C SER A 105 -6.67 -9.00 -4.87
N LEU A 106 -6.67 -9.94 -3.92
CA LEU A 106 -7.89 -10.47 -3.31
C LEU A 106 -8.65 -9.38 -2.55
N LEU A 107 -7.95 -8.60 -1.72
CA LEU A 107 -8.55 -7.49 -0.98
C LEU A 107 -9.01 -6.37 -1.91
N GLY A 108 -8.27 -6.08 -2.97
CA GLY A 108 -8.64 -5.11 -3.99
C GLY A 108 -9.88 -5.53 -4.76
N GLY A 109 -9.95 -6.80 -5.17
CA GLY A 109 -11.13 -7.38 -5.81
C GLY A 109 -12.36 -7.34 -4.89
N ALA A 110 -12.20 -7.72 -3.62
CA ALA A 110 -13.26 -7.64 -2.63
C ALA A 110 -13.73 -6.19 -2.41
N LEU A 111 -12.81 -5.24 -2.26
CA LEU A 111 -13.12 -3.81 -2.15
C LEU A 111 -13.91 -3.31 -3.37
N THR A 112 -13.48 -3.70 -4.57
CA THR A 112 -14.17 -3.35 -5.83
C THR A 112 -15.59 -3.89 -5.85
N LEU A 113 -15.80 -5.16 -5.52
CA LEU A 113 -17.13 -5.76 -5.49
C LEU A 113 -18.04 -5.11 -4.45
N VAL A 114 -17.51 -4.83 -3.26
CA VAL A 114 -18.25 -4.12 -2.20
C VAL A 114 -18.64 -2.71 -2.66
N LEU A 115 -17.71 -1.94 -3.23
CA LEU A 115 -18.00 -0.59 -3.72
C LEU A 115 -19.02 -0.60 -4.86
N LEU A 116 -18.89 -1.51 -5.83
CA LEU A 116 -19.87 -1.64 -6.91
C LEU A 116 -21.26 -2.02 -6.37
N GLY A 117 -21.34 -2.88 -5.35
CA GLY A 117 -22.59 -3.19 -4.66
C GLY A 117 -23.17 -1.96 -3.94
N LEU A 118 -22.35 -1.23 -3.19
CA LEU A 118 -22.75 -0.03 -2.47
C LEU A 118 -23.25 1.08 -3.39
N ARG A 119 -22.63 1.26 -4.57
CA ARG A 119 -23.03 2.25 -5.58
C ARG A 119 -24.42 1.99 -6.17
N ARG A 120 -24.91 0.75 -6.11
CA ARG A 120 -26.27 0.39 -6.57
C ARG A 120 -27.37 0.63 -5.55
N LEU A 121 -27.02 0.86 -4.28
CA LEU A 121 -27.98 1.09 -3.20
C LEU A 121 -28.25 2.59 -3.03
N PRO A 122 -29.46 3.02 -2.66
CA PRO A 122 -29.72 4.43 -2.42
C PRO A 122 -28.89 4.94 -1.22
N LEU A 123 -28.10 6.00 -1.43
CA LEU A 123 -27.33 6.62 -0.35
C LEU A 123 -28.24 7.37 0.63
N PRO A 124 -28.27 7.02 1.93
CA PRO A 124 -29.08 7.71 2.92
C PRO A 124 -28.73 9.21 3.01
N ALA A 125 -29.75 10.07 3.15
CA ALA A 125 -29.58 11.53 3.16
C ALA A 125 -28.63 12.04 4.27
N ALA A 126 -28.53 11.32 5.39
CA ALA A 126 -27.57 11.65 6.47
C ALA A 126 -26.11 11.45 6.04
N LEU A 127 -25.85 10.43 5.20
CA LEU A 127 -24.52 10.11 4.68
C LEU A 127 -24.15 10.95 3.46
N ALA A 128 -25.15 11.39 2.68
CA ALA A 128 -24.97 12.29 1.53
C ALA A 128 -24.42 13.68 1.90
N ARG A 129 -24.34 14.03 3.20
CA ARG A 129 -23.69 15.27 3.67
C ARG A 129 -22.17 15.16 3.76
N GLN A 130 -21.62 13.96 3.66
CA GLN A 130 -20.20 13.70 3.81
C GLN A 130 -19.54 13.57 2.42
N ASN A 131 -18.71 14.55 2.05
CA ASN A 131 -18.10 14.62 0.71
C ASN A 131 -17.28 13.38 0.33
N TRP A 132 -16.62 12.73 1.29
CA TRP A 132 -15.85 11.51 1.03
C TRP A 132 -16.76 10.31 0.71
N LEU A 133 -17.92 10.19 1.37
CA LEU A 133 -18.91 9.15 1.07
C LEU A 133 -19.59 9.38 -0.28
N LEU A 134 -19.88 10.64 -0.62
CA LEU A 134 -20.37 11.00 -1.95
C LEU A 134 -19.40 10.55 -3.04
N ARG A 135 -18.08 10.74 -2.85
CA ARG A 135 -17.06 10.28 -3.80
C ARG A 135 -16.98 8.76 -3.89
N LEU A 136 -17.07 8.04 -2.76
CA LEU A 136 -17.11 6.57 -2.76
C LEU A 136 -18.34 6.02 -3.51
N HIS A 137 -19.47 6.72 -3.38
CA HIS A 137 -20.73 6.35 -4.01
C HIS A 137 -20.87 6.80 -5.48
N ASP A 138 -20.04 7.73 -5.94
CA ASP A 138 -20.06 8.20 -7.33
C ASP A 138 -19.50 7.13 -8.29
N GLU A 139 -20.31 6.69 -9.25
CA GLU A 139 -19.93 5.71 -10.26
C GLU A 139 -18.79 6.18 -11.18
N ARG A 140 -18.63 7.50 -11.34
CA ARG A 140 -17.56 8.09 -12.15
C ARG A 140 -16.23 8.16 -11.41
N SER A 141 -16.26 8.04 -10.08
CA SER A 141 -15.07 8.01 -9.27
C SER A 141 -14.42 6.62 -9.35
N GLY A 142 -13.08 6.60 -9.33
CA GLY A 142 -12.29 5.36 -9.35
C GLY A 142 -12.49 4.51 -8.09
N ILE A 143 -11.56 3.60 -7.87
CA ILE A 143 -11.51 2.73 -6.69
C ILE A 143 -10.26 3.10 -5.87
N PRO A 144 -10.38 3.37 -4.56
CA PRO A 144 -9.26 3.69 -3.69
C PRO A 144 -8.48 2.40 -3.37
N TYR A 145 -7.64 1.95 -4.29
CA TYR A 145 -6.89 0.71 -4.15
C TYR A 145 -5.79 0.79 -3.08
N GLY A 146 -5.33 1.98 -2.72
CA GLY A 146 -4.37 2.21 -1.64
C GLY A 146 -4.82 1.61 -0.31
N ALA A 147 -6.12 1.59 -0.02
CA ALA A 147 -6.65 0.89 1.15
C ALA A 147 -6.44 -0.64 1.08
N ALA A 148 -6.67 -1.25 -0.09
CA ALA A 148 -6.44 -2.67 -0.31
C ALA A 148 -4.95 -3.03 -0.32
N LEU A 149 -4.10 -2.17 -0.88
CA LEU A 149 -2.64 -2.31 -0.87
C LEU A 149 -2.11 -2.30 0.58
N ALA A 150 -2.55 -1.33 1.39
CA ALA A 150 -2.17 -1.25 2.81
C ALA A 150 -2.66 -2.48 3.61
N ALA A 151 -3.92 -2.87 3.43
CA ALA A 151 -4.47 -4.04 4.10
C ALA A 151 -3.74 -5.33 3.70
N GLY A 152 -3.38 -5.49 2.42
CA GLY A 152 -2.59 -6.62 1.94
C GLY A 152 -1.24 -6.70 2.63
N ALA A 153 -0.55 -5.55 2.80
CA ALA A 153 0.70 -5.49 3.53
C ALA A 153 0.53 -5.89 5.01
N PHE A 154 -0.55 -5.44 5.67
CA PHE A 154 -0.81 -5.79 7.08
C PHE A 154 -1.06 -7.27 7.29
N VAL A 155 -1.82 -7.90 6.39
CA VAL A 155 -2.12 -9.34 6.46
C VAL A 155 -0.83 -10.16 6.41
N ILE A 156 0.09 -9.80 5.52
CA ILE A 156 1.30 -10.58 5.34
C ILE A 156 2.42 -10.20 6.30
N LEU A 157 2.41 -8.99 6.88
CA LEU A 157 3.52 -8.44 7.64
C LEU A 157 4.17 -9.44 8.63
N PRO A 158 3.42 -10.21 9.43
CA PRO A 158 4.02 -11.14 10.40
C PRO A 158 4.85 -12.27 9.79
N GLN A 159 4.63 -12.62 8.51
CA GLN A 159 5.35 -13.71 7.83
C GLN A 159 6.50 -13.23 6.94
N THR A 160 6.69 -11.91 6.85
CA THR A 160 7.68 -11.29 5.96
C THR A 160 9.11 -11.45 6.44
N GLU A 161 10.06 -11.33 5.52
CA GLU A 161 11.49 -11.27 5.83
C GLU A 161 11.84 -10.05 6.67
N ILE A 162 11.27 -8.88 6.37
CA ILE A 162 11.51 -7.65 7.14
C ILE A 162 11.05 -7.76 8.60
N PHE A 163 9.97 -8.51 8.86
CA PHE A 163 9.51 -8.77 10.22
C PHE A 163 10.50 -9.64 10.99
N ARG A 164 11.01 -10.71 10.35
CA ARG A 164 12.05 -11.57 10.95
C ARG A 164 13.33 -10.78 11.24
N LEU A 165 13.81 -10.01 10.26
CA LEU A 165 14.98 -9.14 10.42
C LEU A 165 14.80 -8.13 11.55
N ALA A 166 13.63 -7.50 11.64
CA ALA A 166 13.33 -6.55 12.71
C ALA A 166 13.34 -7.21 14.09
N ALA A 167 12.81 -8.42 14.20
CA ALA A 167 12.78 -9.20 15.43
C ALA A 167 14.15 -9.84 15.80
N GLY A 168 15.16 -9.72 14.93
CA GLY A 168 16.46 -10.36 15.13
C GLY A 168 16.43 -11.89 14.96
N LEU A 169 15.49 -12.39 14.15
CA LEU A 169 15.25 -13.80 13.85
C LEU A 169 15.80 -14.22 12.48
#